data_AF-A0A840ELN7-F1
#
_entry.id   AF-A0A840ELN7-F1
#
_cell.length_a   1.000
_cell.length_b   1.000
_cell.length_c   1.000
_cell.angle_alpha   90.00
_cell.angle_beta   90.00
_cell.angle_gamma   90.00
#
_symmetry.space_group_name_H-M   'P 1'
#
loop_
_entity.id
_entity.type
_entity.pdbx_description
1 polymer ?
#
loop_
_entity_poly.entity_id
_entity_poly.type
_entity_poly.pdbx_seq_one_letter_code
_entity_poly.pdbx_strand_id
1 'polypeptide(L)' 'MSKTKQKRQKYNDDVLQELKKKYDVTRNYIILSIRGERNGTLSIQIQEDYRKLNAASKKAINQKISEL' A
#
# COMPACT_ATOMS: atom_id res chain seq x y z
N MET A 1 10.62 -28.82 -3.16
CA MET A 1 9.92 -27.54 -2.84
C MET A 1 10.24 -26.51 -3.92
N SER A 2 9.55 -26.56 -5.06
CA SER A 2 9.71 -25.57 -6.12
C SER A 2 9.16 -24.23 -5.60
N LYS A 3 10.05 -23.34 -5.15
CA LYS A 3 9.69 -21.94 -4.85
C LYS A 3 9.36 -21.25 -6.16
N THR A 4 8.10 -21.38 -6.60
CA THR A 4 7.54 -20.52 -7.64
C THR A 4 7.79 -19.08 -7.21
N LYS A 5 8.60 -18.35 -7.97
CA LYS A 5 8.89 -16.93 -7.70
C LYS A 5 7.55 -16.20 -7.72
N GLN A 6 7.01 -15.88 -6.54
CA GLN A 6 5.78 -15.12 -6.44
C GLN A 6 5.99 -13.78 -7.18
N LYS A 7 5.09 -13.48 -8.11
CA LYS A 7 5.11 -12.24 -8.89
C LYS A 7 5.14 -11.07 -7.90
N ARG A 8 6.17 -10.22 -7.98
CA ARG A 8 6.28 -9.04 -7.12
C ARG A 8 5.06 -8.16 -7.34
N GLN A 9 4.21 -8.00 -6.32
CA GLN A 9 3.14 -7.02 -6.35
C GLN A 9 3.76 -5.63 -6.48
N LYS A 10 3.29 -4.85 -7.45
CA LYS A 10 3.60 -3.42 -7.55
C LYS A 10 2.68 -2.68 -6.59
N TYR A 11 3.27 -2.01 -5.62
CA TYR A 11 2.56 -1.12 -4.70
C TYR A 11 2.72 0.31 -5.19
N ASN A 12 1.82 1.19 -4.76
CA ASN A 12 1.93 2.61 -5.05
C ASN A 12 3.02 3.22 -4.16
N ASP A 13 4.18 3.53 -4.74
CA ASP A 13 5.37 4.06 -4.05
C ASP A 13 5.08 5.36 -3.29
N ASP A 14 4.29 6.27 -3.86
CA ASP A 14 3.93 7.54 -3.23
C ASP A 14 3.10 7.30 -1.95
N VAL A 15 2.11 6.42 -2.03
CA VAL A 15 1.29 6.04 -0.87
C VAL A 15 2.14 5.38 0.21
N LEU A 16 3.10 4.52 -0.18
CA LEU A 16 4.01 3.90 0.78
C LEU A 16 4.89 4.94 1.49
N GLN A 17 5.36 5.96 0.77
CA GLN A 17 6.20 7.01 1.33
C GLN A 17 5.43 7.88 2.34
N GLU A 18 4.17 8.21 2.03
CA GLU A 18 3.31 8.97 2.95
C GLU A 18 2.95 8.16 4.19
N LEU A 19 2.64 6.86 4.05
CA LEU A 19 2.42 5.98 5.19
C LEU A 19 3.68 5.81 6.05
N LYS A 20 4.85 5.78 5.43
CA LYS A 20 6.14 5.73 6.13
C LYS A 20 6.32 6.95 7.03
N LYS A 21 6.03 8.15 6.52
CA LYS A 21 6.11 9.40 7.29
C LYS A 21 5.07 9.45 8.40
N LYS A 22 3.83 9.01 8.12
CA LYS A 22 2.72 9.08 9.07
C LYS A 22 2.91 8.18 10.29
N TYR A 23 3.39 6.96 10.07
CA TYR A 23 3.49 5.94 11.11
C TYR A 23 4.91 5.74 11.64
N ASP A 24 5.90 6.45 11.08
CA ASP A 24 7.33 6.31 11.38
C ASP A 24 7.84 4.85 11.37
N VAL A 25 7.34 4.07 10.40
CA VAL A 25 7.69 2.65 10.23
C VAL A 25 8.53 2.43 8.99
N THR A 26 9.22 1.29 8.93
CA THR A 26 9.96 0.92 7.73
C THR A 26 9.04 0.56 6.57
N ARG A 27 9.50 0.79 5.34
CA ARG A 27 8.78 0.36 4.12
C ARG A 27 8.45 -1.13 4.14
N ASN A 28 9.38 -1.96 4.63
CA ASN A 28 9.15 -3.39 4.76
C ASN A 28 8.03 -3.70 5.75
N TYR A 29 7.93 -2.94 6.86
CA TYR A 29 6.83 -3.07 7.81
C TYR A 29 5.49 -2.86 7.11
N ILE A 30 5.36 -1.77 6.35
CA ILE A 30 4.13 -1.43 5.62
C ILE A 30 3.77 -2.54 4.63
N ILE A 31 4.74 -3.04 3.87
CA ILE A 31 4.50 -4.10 2.88
C ILE A 31 3.99 -5.38 3.56
N LEU A 32 4.61 -5.78 4.67
CA LEU A 32 4.18 -6.95 5.44
C LEU A 32 2.78 -6.77 6.03
N SER A 33 2.46 -5.56 6.50
CA SER A 33 1.11 -5.20 6.97
C SER A 33 0.07 -5.26 5.83
N ILE A 34 0.38 -4.71 4.64
CA ILE A 34 -0.51 -4.75 3.48
C ILE A 34 -0.77 -6.19 3.03
N ARG A 35 0.26 -7.05 3.07
CA ARG A 35 0.17 -8.47 2.71
C ARG A 35 -0.62 -9.31 3.71
N GLY A 36 -0.88 -8.79 4.91
CA GLY A 36 -1.53 -9.56 5.99
C GLY A 36 -0.60 -10.55 6.67
N GLU A 37 0.73 -10.39 6.53
CA GLU A 37 1.70 -11.16 7.33
C GLU A 37 1.78 -10.64 8.77
N ARG A 38 1.18 -9.48 9.05
CA ARG A 38 1.14 -8.85 10.39
C ARG A 38 -0.29 -8.48 10.76
N ASN A 39 -0.72 -8.93 11.94
CA ASN A 39 -2.09 -8.78 12.43
C ASN A 39 -2.21 -7.82 13.63
N GLY A 40 -1.20 -7.00 13.89
CA GLY A 40 -1.25 -5.99 14.96
C GLY A 40 -2.19 -4.83 14.59
N THR A 41 -2.73 -4.13 15.60
CA THR A 41 -3.64 -2.98 15.42
C THR A 41 -3.10 -1.95 14.44
N LEU A 42 -1.80 -1.61 14.56
CA LEU A 42 -1.12 -0.69 13.66
C LEU A 42 -1.05 -1.23 12.21
N SER A 43 -0.84 -2.54 12.05
CA SER A 43 -0.80 -3.18 10.72
C SER A 43 -2.16 -3.17 10.04
N ILE A 44 -3.24 -3.39 10.80
CA ILE A 44 -4.62 -3.30 10.29
C ILE A 44 -4.92 -1.87 9.84
N GLN A 45 -4.56 -0.87 10.66
CA GLN A 45 -4.72 0.55 10.30
C GLN A 45 -3.94 0.91 9.03
N ILE A 46 -2.67 0.50 8.93
CA ILE A 46 -1.85 0.72 7.73
C ILE A 46 -2.48 0.07 6.50
N GLN A 47 -3.05 -1.13 6.64
CA GLN A 47 -3.70 -1.82 5.53
C GLN A 47 -4.93 -1.07 5.04
N GLU A 48 -5.77 -0.58 5.96
CA GLU A 48 -6.97 0.20 5.61
C GLU A 48 -6.60 1.53 4.97
N ASP A 49 -5.65 2.26 5.56
CA ASP A 49 -5.21 3.55 5.05
C ASP A 49 -4.56 3.42 3.67
N TYR A 50 -3.74 2.38 3.45
CA TYR A 50 -3.19 2.10 2.14
C TYR A 50 -4.29 1.87 1.09
N ARG A 51 -5.33 1.09 1.43
CA ARG A 51 -6.46 0.84 0.52
C ARG A 51 -7.20 2.13 0.18
N LYS A 52 -7.50 2.97 1.19
CA LYS A 52 -8.19 4.26 1.02
C LYS A 52 -7.39 5.20 0.13
N LEU A 53 -6.10 5.39 0.44
CA LEU A 53 -5.22 6.28 -0.32
C LEU A 53 -5.03 5.79 -1.75
N ASN A 54 -4.77 4.50 -1.96
CA ASN A 54 -4.60 3.95 -3.30
C ASN A 54 -5.88 4.07 -4.15
N ALA A 55 -7.06 3.88 -3.55
CA ALA A 55 -8.33 4.09 -4.23
C ALA A 55 -8.53 5.57 -4.59
N ALA A 56 -8.24 6.49 -3.66
CA ALA A 56 -8.33 7.93 -3.88
C ALA A 56 -7.38 8.39 -5.00
N SER A 57 -6.12 7.94 -4.99
CA SER A 57 -5.15 8.25 -6.04
C SER A 57 -5.63 7.78 -7.41
N LYS A 58 -6.12 6.53 -7.51
CA LYS A 58 -6.65 6.00 -8.77
C LYS A 58 -7.87 6.78 -9.25
N LYS A 59 -8.78 7.14 -8.34
CA LYS A 59 -9.96 7.94 -8.67
C LYS A 59 -9.56 9.31 -9.21
N ALA A 60 -8.66 10.02 -8.53
CA ALA A 60 -8.18 11.33 -8.95
C ALA A 60 -7.48 11.29 -10.33
N ILE A 61 -6.68 10.25 -10.58
CA ILE A 61 -6.03 10.04 -11.90
C ILE A 61 -7.08 9.81 -12.99
N ASN A 62 -8.05 8.92 -12.75
CA ASN A 62 -9.11 8.64 -13.73
C ASN A 62 -9.99 9.86 -14.01
N GLN A 63 -10.31 10.66 -12.99
CA GLN A 63 -11.06 11.91 -13.16
C GLN A 63 -10.30 12.89 -14.06
N LYS A 64 -9.01 13.11 -13.79
CA LYS A 64 -8.18 13.98 -14.63
C LYS A 64 -8.03 13.49 -16.06
N ILE A 65 -7.95 12.17 -16.28
CA ILE A 65 -7.91 11.59 -17.63
C ILE A 65 -9.24 11.82 -18.36
N SER A 66 -10.37 11.77 -17.66
CA SER A 66 -11.68 12.04 -18.27
C SER A 66 -11.91 13.51 -18.62
N GLU A 67 -11.15 14.42 -18.02
CA GLU A 67 -11.20 15.86 -18.25
C GLU A 67 -10.20 16.32 -19.35
N LEU A 68 -9.35 15.41 -19.84
CA LEU A 68 -8.37 15.60 -20.93
C LEU A 68 -8.97 15.20 -22.28
#